data_AF-A0A5M6IIV7-F1
#
_entry.id   AF-A0A5M6IIV7-F1
#
_cell.length_a   1.000
_cell.length_b   1.000
_cell.length_c   1.000
_cell.angle_alpha   90.00
_cell.angle_beta   90.00
_cell.angle_gamma   90.00
#
_symmetry.space_group_name_H-M   'P 1'
#
loop_
_entity.id
_entity.type
_entity.pdbx_description
1 polymer ?
#
loop_
_entity_poly.entity_id
_entity_poly.type
_entity_poly.pdbx_seq_one_letter_code
_entity_poly.pdbx_strand_id
1 'polypeptide(L)' 'VERAFGEDLPAVRHAMEELARSMEPEELNRVGFRLYEHFRPEVPTGATGWGAKGVLDLQRIRTAGT' A
#
# COMPACT_ATOMS: atom_id res chain seq x y z
N VAL A 1 2.70 12.88 -0.25
CA VAL A 1 1.59 11.90 -0.17
C VAL A 1 0.37 12.40 -0.95
N GLU A 2 -0.12 13.62 -0.68
CA GLU A 2 -1.21 14.25 -1.46
C GLU A 2 -0.93 14.30 -2.97
N ARG A 3 0.28 14.68 -3.41
CA ARG A 3 0.65 14.63 -4.84
C ARG A 3 0.53 13.23 -5.48
N ALA A 4 0.73 12.16 -4.70
CA ALA A 4 0.76 10.79 -5.20
C ALA A 4 -0.64 10.18 -5.31
N PHE A 5 -1.52 10.50 -4.36
CA PHE A 5 -2.86 9.91 -4.27
C PHE A 5 -4.00 10.88 -4.62
N GLY A 6 -3.77 12.19 -4.58
CA GLY A 6 -4.78 13.20 -4.88
C GLY A 6 -6.06 13.00 -4.08
N GLU A 7 -7.18 12.95 -4.78
CA GLU A 7 -8.52 12.73 -4.23
C GLU A 7 -8.71 11.33 -3.65
N ASP A 8 -7.88 10.34 -4.03
CA ASP A 8 -7.94 8.97 -3.51
C ASP A 8 -7.26 8.81 -2.14
N LEU A 9 -6.55 9.84 -1.65
CA LEU A 9 -5.83 9.77 -0.38
C LEU A 9 -6.70 9.30 0.81
N PRO A 10 -7.96 9.77 0.98
CA PRO A 10 -8.82 9.28 2.07
C PRO A 10 -9.11 7.79 1.94
N ALA A 11 -9.35 7.28 0.73
CA ALA A 11 -9.64 5.87 0.50
C ALA A 11 -8.41 4.99 0.76
N VAL A 12 -7.23 5.41 0.30
CA VAL A 12 -5.95 4.72 0.56
C VAL A 12 -5.65 4.68 2.06
N ARG A 13 -5.80 5.82 2.75
CA ARG A 13 -5.60 5.90 4.20
C ARG A 13 -6.53 4.94 4.94
N HIS A 14 -7.81 4.93 4.59
CA HIS A 14 -8.80 4.07 5.23
C HIS A 14 -8.44 2.59 5.07
N ALA A 15 -8.06 2.15 3.87
CA ALA A 15 -7.64 0.77 3.61
C ALA A 15 -6.39 0.38 4.42
N MET A 16 -5.40 1.28 4.52
CA MET A 16 -4.20 1.06 5.34
C MET A 16 -4.51 0.97 6.84
N GLU A 17 -5.42 1.81 7.33
CA GLU A 17 -5.86 1.79 8.72
C GLU A 17 -6.67 0.52 9.06
N GLU A 18 -7.48 0.01 8.13
CA GLU A 18 -8.18 -1.27 8.31
C GLU A 18 -7.20 -2.45 8.37
N LEU A 19 -6.21 -2.49 7.47
CA LEU A 19 -5.15 -3.49 7.52
C LEU A 19 -4.38 -3.40 8.85
N ALA A 20 -3.94 -2.20 9.25
CA ALA A 20 -3.20 -2.02 10.50
C ALA A 20 -4.02 -2.43 11.73
N ARG A 21 -5.33 -2.17 11.76
CA ARG A 21 -6.24 -2.57 12.84
C ARG A 21 -6.50 -4.08 12.89
N SER A 22 -6.20 -4.83 11.83
CA SER A 22 -6.38 -6.29 11.80
C SER A 22 -5.23 -7.07 12.45
N MET A 23 -4.17 -6.39 12.91
CA MET A 23 -2.93 -7.01 13.41
C MET A 23 -2.49 -6.35 14.72
N GLU A 24 -1.82 -7.12 15.58
CA GLU A 24 -1.16 -6.54 16.76
C GLU A 24 0.01 -5.62 16.33
N PRO A 25 0.25 -4.50 17.04
CA PRO A 25 1.29 -3.53 16.67
C PRO A 25 2.69 -4.13 16.49
N GLU A 26 3.08 -5.07 17.36
CA GLU A 26 4.37 -5.75 17.28
C GLU A 26 4.47 -6.61 16.02
N GLU A 27 3.39 -7.28 15.63
CA GLU A 27 3.38 -8.08 14.40
C GLU A 27 3.43 -7.18 13.17
N LEU A 28 2.63 -6.11 13.14
CA LEU A 28 2.68 -5.11 12.07
C LEU A 28 4.09 -4.54 11.89
N ASN A 29 4.79 -4.25 12.98
CA ASN A 29 6.18 -3.79 12.94
C ASN A 29 7.13 -4.85 12.35
N ARG A 30 6.92 -6.14 12.65
CA ARG A 30 7.71 -7.24 12.09
C ARG A 30 7.48 -7.45 10.60
N VAL A 31 6.23 -7.30 10.12
CA VAL A 31 5.84 -7.73 8.76
C VAL A 31 5.51 -6.61 7.80
N GLY A 32 5.56 -5.35 8.25
CA GLY A 32 5.15 -4.18 7.45
C GLY A 32 5.79 -4.09 6.07
N PHE A 33 7.07 -4.46 5.94
CA PHE A 33 7.74 -4.49 4.63
C PHE A 33 7.14 -5.55 3.69
N ARG A 34 6.83 -6.76 4.20
CA ARG A 34 6.21 -7.82 3.41
C ARG A 34 4.79 -7.46 2.97
N LEU A 35 4.03 -6.78 3.84
CA LEU A 35 2.71 -6.24 3.47
C LEU A 35 2.85 -5.24 2.33
N TYR A 36 3.79 -4.30 2.44
CA TYR A 36 4.08 -3.34 1.38
C TYR A 36 4.44 -4.02 0.06
N GLU A 37 5.28 -5.04 0.08
CA GLU A 37 5.62 -5.79 -1.14
C GLU A 37 4.41 -6.47 -1.79
N HIS A 38 3.42 -6.88 -1.01
CA HIS A 38 2.20 -7.51 -1.51
C HIS A 38 1.30 -6.54 -2.28
N PHE A 39 1.09 -5.33 -1.77
CA PHE A 39 0.16 -4.38 -2.38
C PHE A 39 0.82 -3.27 -3.19
N ARG A 40 2.15 -3.13 -3.18
CA ARG A 40 2.82 -2.06 -3.93
C ARG A 40 2.48 -2.17 -5.43
N PRO A 41 2.28 -1.05 -6.12
CA PRO A 41 2.08 -1.07 -7.56
C PRO A 41 3.26 -1.73 -8.27
N GLU A 42 2.95 -2.49 -9.33
CA GLU A 42 3.98 -3.04 -10.21
C GLU A 42 4.76 -1.90 -10.88
N VAL A 43 6.07 -2.09 -11.02
CA VAL A 43 6.94 -1.17 -11.75
C VAL A 43 6.83 -1.53 -13.23
N PRO A 44 6.30 -0.65 -14.10
CA PRO A 44 6.21 -0.95 -15.52
C PRO A 44 7.59 -1.25 -16.12
N THR A 45 7.66 -2.23 -17.03
CA THR A 45 8.90 -2.53 -17.74
C THR A 45 9.41 -1.29 -18.48
N GLY A 46 10.69 -0.95 -18.27
CA GLY A 46 11.31 0.23 -18.87
C GLY A 46 11.10 1.55 -18.10
N ALA A 47 10.37 1.54 -16.98
CA ALA A 47 10.33 2.69 -16.08
C ALA A 47 11.73 2.93 -15.46
N THR A 48 12.25 4.14 -15.63
CA THR A 48 13.52 4.58 -15.03
C THR A 48 13.27 5.76 -14.10
N GLY A 49 14.04 5.84 -13.02
CA GLY A 49 13.89 6.89 -12.01
C GLY A 49 12.76 6.66 -11.01
N TRP A 50 12.49 7.68 -10.19
CA TRP A 50 11.52 7.62 -9.10
C TRP A 50 10.20 8.27 -9.50
N GLY A 51 9.09 7.74 -8.98
CA GLY A 51 7.77 8.36 -9.12
C GLY A 51 7.04 8.03 -10.43
N ALA A 52 7.40 6.93 -11.10
CA ALA A 52 6.57 6.35 -12.14
C ALA A 52 5.18 6.05 -11.56
N LYS A 53 4.13 6.45 -12.28
CA LYS A 53 2.75 6.16 -11.88
C LYS A 53 2.48 4.67 -12.02
N GLY A 54 1.80 4.10 -11.03
CA GLY A 54 1.30 2.74 -11.04
C GLY A 54 -0.10 2.69 -10.43
N VAL A 55 -0.82 1.60 -10.70
CA VAL A 55 -2.14 1.38 -10.12
C VAL A 55 -1.98 0.76 -8.74
N LEU A 56 -2.53 1.43 -7.71
CA LEU A 56 -2.63 0.87 -6.37
C LEU A 56 -4.00 0.22 -6.20
N ASP A 57 -4.03 -1.10 -6.02
CA ASP A 57 -5.25 -1.86 -5.80
C ASP A 57 -5.58 -1.89 -4.29
N LEU A 58 -6.68 -1.25 -3.89
CA LEU A 58 -7.11 -1.22 -2.48
C LEU A 58 -7.52 -2.60 -1.96
N GLN A 59 -7.94 -3.53 -2.81
CA GLN A 59 -8.23 -4.90 -2.38
C GLN A 59 -6.95 -5.62 -1.97
N ARG A 60 -5.85 -5.44 -2.70
CA ARG A 60 -4.53 -5.99 -2.31
C ARG A 60 -4.08 -5.47 -0.95
N ILE A 61 -4.40 -4.23 -0.58
CA ILE A 61 -4.14 -3.72 0.78
C ILE A 61 -4.98 -4.48 1.80
N ARG A 62 -6.29 -4.59 1.57
CA ARG A 62 -7.24 -5.21 2.51
C ARG A 62 -6.96 -6.69 2.79
N THR A 63 -6.41 -7.41 1.81
CA THR A 63 -6.12 -8.85 1.92
C THR A 63 -4.65 -9.14 2.24
N ALA A 64 -3.78 -8.14 2.41
CA ALA A 64 -2.35 -8.38 2.62
C ALA A 64 -2.04 -9.11 3.96
N GLY A 65 -2.94 -8.98 4.95
CA GLY A 65 -2.80 -9.59 6.27
C GLY A 65 -3.43 -10.97 6.44
N THR A 66 -4.07 -11.51 5.40
CA THR A 66 -4.77 -12.82 5.39
C THR A 66 -4.03 -13.83 4.54
#